data_AF-A0A447U9U7-F1
#
_entry.id   AF-A0A447U9U7-F1
#
_cell.length_a   1.000
_cell.length_b   1.000
_cell.length_c   1.000
_cell.angle_alpha   90.00
_cell.angle_beta   90.00
_cell.angle_gamma   90.00
#
_symmetry.space_group_name_H-M   'P 1'
#
loop_
_entity.id
_entity.type
_entity.pdbx_description
1 polymer ?
#
loop_
_entity_poly.entity_id
_entity_poly.type
_entity_poly.pdbx_seq_one_letter_code
_entity_poly.pdbx_strand_id
1 'polypeptide(L)' 'MTIPAFGLGTFRLKDDVVIASVKTALELGYRAVDTAQIYDNEAAGWTGDY' A
#
# COMPACT_ATOMS: atom_id res chain seq x y z
N MET A 1 6.48 -18.41 -10.68
CA MET A 1 5.95 -17.13 -10.16
C MET A 1 4.61 -16.87 -10.84
N THR A 2 3.54 -16.62 -10.11
CA THR A 2 2.23 -16.21 -10.67
C THR A 2 1.90 -14.81 -10.17
N ILE A 3 1.46 -13.93 -11.06
CA ILE A 3 1.03 -12.57 -10.71
C ILE A 3 -0.50 -12.60 -10.55
N PRO A 4 -1.07 -12.10 -9.44
CA PRO A 4 -2.51 -11.96 -9.28
C PRO A 4 -3.12 -11.08 -10.38
N ALA A 5 -4.29 -11.46 -10.89
CA ALA A 5 -5.01 -10.68 -11.90
C ALA A 5 -5.53 -9.33 -11.36
N PHE A 6 -5.65 -9.20 -10.04
CA PHE A 6 -6.11 -7.99 -9.36
C PHE A 6 -5.13 -7.56 -8.27
N GLY A 7 -4.93 -6.26 -8.15
CA GLY A 7 -4.04 -5.63 -7.17
C GLY A 7 -4.57 -4.27 -6.71
N LEU A 8 -4.02 -3.78 -5.61
CA LEU A 8 -4.28 -2.44 -5.08
C LEU A 8 -3.20 -1.48 -5.58
N GLY A 9 -3.57 -0.39 -6.26
CA GLY A 9 -2.65 0.70 -6.59
C GLY A 9 -2.64 1.79 -5.51
N THR A 10 -1.46 2.30 -5.17
CA THR A 10 -1.29 3.33 -4.12
C THR A 10 -1.12 4.75 -4.66
N PHE A 11 -1.22 4.97 -5.97
CA PHE A 11 -1.02 6.28 -6.58
C PHE A 11 -1.93 7.35 -5.94
N ARG A 12 -1.32 8.46 -5.50
CA ARG A 12 -1.95 9.60 -4.80
C ARG A 12 -2.52 9.31 -3.39
N LEU A 13 -2.41 8.09 -2.86
CA LEU A 13 -2.73 7.83 -1.46
C LEU A 13 -1.62 8.41 -0.57
N LYS A 14 -2.00 9.03 0.54
CA LYS A 14 -1.10 9.73 1.47
C LYS A 14 -1.41 9.37 2.92
N ASP A 15 -0.40 9.51 3.78
CA ASP A 15 -0.51 9.38 5.23
C ASP A 15 -1.30 8.13 5.67
N ASP A 16 -2.22 8.27 6.61
CA ASP A 16 -3.01 7.14 7.13
C ASP A 16 -3.91 6.47 6.07
N VAL A 17 -4.22 7.15 4.97
CA VAL A 17 -5.07 6.62 3.91
C VAL A 17 -4.39 5.46 3.19
N VAL A 18 -3.07 5.55 2.92
CA VAL A 18 -2.35 4.43 2.28
C VAL A 18 -2.27 3.23 3.23
N ILE A 19 -2.07 3.48 4.52
CA ILE A 19 -2.01 2.44 5.56
C ILE A 19 -3.36 1.72 5.66
N ALA A 20 -4.45 2.47 5.79
CA ALA A 20 -5.79 1.91 5.90
C ALA A 20 -6.17 1.13 4.64
N SER A 21 -5.89 1.68 3.46
CA SER A 21 -6.20 1.04 2.18
C SER A 21 -5.47 -0.30 2.01
N VAL A 22 -4.17 -0.34 2.33
CA VAL A 22 -3.38 -1.59 2.27
C VAL A 22 -3.88 -2.61 3.29
N LYS A 23 -4.15 -2.20 4.54
CA LYS A 23 -4.70 -3.09 5.57
C LYS A 23 -6.01 -3.74 5.11
N THR A 24 -6.96 -2.93 4.66
CA THR A 24 -8.25 -3.43 4.17
C THR A 24 -8.09 -4.33 2.95
N ALA A 25 -7.20 -3.99 2.00
CA ALA A 25 -6.97 -4.86 0.84
C ALA A 25 -6.40 -6.23 1.24
N LEU A 26 -5.49 -6.27 2.21
CA LEU A 26 -4.95 -7.54 2.72
C LEU A 26 -6.02 -8.39 3.41
N GLU A 27 -6.89 -7.76 4.22
CA GLU A 27 -8.06 -8.40 4.87
C GLU A 27 -9.04 -8.97 3.84
N LEU A 28 -9.26 -8.25 2.73
CA LEU A 28 -10.12 -8.69 1.62
C LEU A 28 -9.46 -9.73 0.70
N GLY A 29 -8.19 -10.09 0.94
CA GLY A 29 -7.50 -11.15 0.21
C GLY A 29 -6.64 -10.69 -0.97
N TYR A 30 -6.42 -9.38 -1.17
CA TYR A 30 -5.48 -8.89 -2.18
C TYR A 30 -4.06 -9.35 -1.86
N ARG A 31 -3.31 -9.72 -2.90
CA ARG A 31 -1.91 -10.19 -2.78
C ARG A 31 -0.93 -9.45 -3.69
N ALA A 32 -1.42 -8.54 -4.52
CA ALA A 32 -0.61 -7.61 -5.28
C ALA A 32 -0.89 -6.18 -4.78
N VAL A 33 0.17 -5.46 -4.42
CA VAL A 33 0.15 -4.03 -4.09
C VAL A 33 1.11 -3.34 -5.05
N ASP A 34 0.62 -2.39 -5.81
CA ASP A 34 1.37 -1.59 -6.77
C ASP A 34 1.70 -0.23 -6.14
N THR A 35 3.00 0.06 -6.09
CA THR A 35 3.56 1.27 -5.52
C THR A 35 4.75 1.74 -6.36
N ALA A 36 5.21 2.96 -6.14
CA ALA A 36 6.42 3.49 -6.73
C ALA A 36 7.04 4.55 -5.80
N GLN A 37 8.38 4.65 -5.81
CA GLN A 37 9.10 5.65 -5.02
C GLN A 37 8.60 7.08 -5.26
N ILE A 38 8.23 7.42 -6.51
CA ILE A 38 7.70 8.76 -6.85
C ILE A 38 6.33 9.07 -6.20
N TYR A 39 5.62 8.05 -5.70
CA TYR A 39 4.36 8.26 -4.98
C TYR A 39 4.59 8.76 -3.55
N ASP A 40 5.82 8.62 -3.03
CA ASP A 40 6.25 9.12 -1.71
C ASP A 40 5.28 8.70 -0.61
N ASN A 41 4.99 7.40 -0.55
CA ASN A 41 4.05 6.80 0.40
C ASN A 41 4.45 5.39 0.88
N GLU A 42 5.62 4.88 0.49
CA GLU A 42 6.12 3.55 0.91
C GLU A 42 6.54 3.53 2.39
N ALA A 43 7.00 4.67 2.91
CA ALA A 43 7.39 4.85 4.31
C ALA A 43 6.27 5.39 5.20
N ALA A 44 5.02 5.45 4.70
CA ALA A 44 3.90 5.99 5.45
C ALA A 44 3.72 5.23 6.78
N GLY A 45 3.74 5.96 7.90
CA GLY A 45 3.62 5.41 9.25
C GLY A 45 4.94 5.15 9.97
N TRP A 46 6.11 5.38 9.35
CA TRP A 46 7.39 5.38 10.06
C TRP A 46 7.63 6.75 10.70
N THR A 47 7.17 6.95 11.94
CA THR A 47 7.43 8.20 12.68
C THR A 47 8.80 8.23 13.35
N GLY A 48 9.59 7.16 13.25
CA GLY A 48 10.91 7.09 13.90
C GLY A 48 10.86 7.10 15.43
N ASP A 49 9.66 7.08 16.02
CA ASP A 49 9.46 7.07 17.47
C ASP A 49 9.64 5.64 17.99
N TYR A 50 10.86 5.35 18.43
CA TYR A 50 11.17 4.33 19.43
C TYR A 50 11.32 4.99 20.81
#